data_AF-A0A831NUM0-F1
#
_entry.id   AF-A0A831NUM0-F1
#
_cell.length_a   1.000
_cell.length_b   1.000
_cell.length_c   1.000
_cell.angle_alpha   90.00
_cell.angle_beta   90.00
_cell.angle_gamma   90.00
#
_symmetry.space_group_name_H-M   'P 1'
#
loop_
_entity.id
_entity.type
_entity.pdbx_description
1 polymer ?
#
loop_
_entity_poly.entity_id
_entity_poly.type
_entity_poly.pdbx_seq_one_letter_code
_entity_poly.pdbx_strand_id
1 'polypeptide(L)'
;MPITPDNPIGTFRKVYLAQTTDEKIKRLRASSGGAVTSLLCYLVEKGLSDGVVVAKRTKGFEGEAIVACTREKILKAAGSRWNIVPFTTRLKRVIEERGLRRVAIVGLPCQAQFL
;
A
#
# COMPACT_ATOMS: atom_id res chain seq x y z
N MET A 1 8.33 20.52 -5.70
CA MET A 1 9.71 20.65 -6.20
C MET A 1 10.12 19.28 -6.73
N PRO A 2 10.59 19.15 -7.98
CA PRO A 2 11.00 17.84 -8.48
C PRO A 2 12.15 17.28 -7.64
N ILE A 3 12.29 15.94 -7.62
CA ILE A 3 13.44 15.27 -7.02
C ILE A 3 14.66 15.68 -7.84
N THR A 4 15.67 16.25 -7.20
CA THR A 4 16.93 16.70 -7.82
C THR A 4 18.11 16.04 -7.13
N PRO A 5 19.32 16.05 -7.72
CA PRO A 5 20.54 15.59 -7.04
C PRO A 5 20.75 16.29 -5.68
N ASP A 6 20.44 17.58 -5.58
CA ASP A 6 20.53 18.37 -4.34
C ASP A 6 19.37 18.13 -3.36
N ASN A 7 18.28 17.51 -3.82
CA ASN A 7 17.13 17.12 -3.01
C ASN A 7 16.66 15.70 -3.35
N PRO A 8 17.46 14.66 -2.99
CA PRO A 8 17.27 13.30 -3.48
C PRO A 8 16.06 12.58 -2.87
N ILE A 9 15.53 13.08 -1.75
CA ILE A 9 14.40 12.48 -1.01
C ILE A 9 13.09 13.28 -1.16
N GLY A 10 13.13 14.40 -1.88
CA GLY A 10 11.95 15.24 -2.12
C GLY A 10 11.48 16.04 -0.90
N THR A 11 10.25 16.55 -0.96
CA THR A 11 9.67 17.39 0.10
C THR A 11 8.95 16.53 1.15
N PHE A 12 9.29 16.72 2.42
CA PHE A 12 8.63 16.08 3.55
C PHE A 12 8.41 17.08 4.69
N ARG A 13 7.39 16.86 5.52
CA ARG A 13 7.16 17.68 6.71
C ARG A 13 8.06 17.26 7.86
N LYS A 14 8.14 15.95 8.12
CA LYS A 14 8.94 15.32 9.18
C LYS A 14 9.27 13.88 8.79
N VAL A 15 10.41 13.36 9.27
CA VAL A 15 10.83 11.97 9.11
C VAL A 15 10.91 11.34 10.49
N TYR A 16 10.36 10.13 10.62
CA TYR A 16 10.36 9.39 11.86
C TYR A 16 10.73 7.94 11.62
N LEU A 17 11.44 7.35 12.58
CA LEU A 17 11.54 5.91 12.71
C LEU A 17 10.31 5.39 13.45
N ALA A 18 9.57 4.48 12.84
CA ALA A 18 8.32 3.96 13.40
C ALA A 18 8.26 2.43 13.35
N GLN A 19 7.68 1.85 14.40
CA GLN A 19 7.37 0.42 14.49
C GLN A 19 5.93 0.25 14.97
N THR A 20 5.27 -0.80 14.50
CA THR A 20 3.93 -1.18 14.96
C THR A 20 3.93 -1.57 16.44
N THR A 21 2.87 -1.18 17.15
CA THR A 21 2.55 -1.68 18.50
C THR A 21 1.67 -2.93 18.46
N ASP A 22 1.20 -3.33 17.28
CA ASP A 22 0.35 -4.51 17.12
C ASP A 22 1.20 -5.78 17.03
N GLU A 23 1.06 -6.66 18.01
CA GLU A 23 1.87 -7.88 18.11
C GLU A 23 1.71 -8.82 16.90
N LYS A 24 0.52 -8.87 16.27
CA LYS A 24 0.30 -9.69 15.08
C LYS A 24 1.04 -9.10 13.89
N ILE A 25 0.96 -7.79 13.68
CA ILE A 25 1.69 -7.10 12.60
C ILE A 25 3.20 -7.20 12.86
N LYS A 26 3.64 -7.02 14.10
CA LYS A 26 5.05 -7.08 14.49
C LYS A 26 5.67 -8.43 14.14
N ARG A 27 4.99 -9.54 14.48
CA ARG A 27 5.41 -10.90 14.11
C ARG A 27 5.46 -11.11 12.60
N LEU A 28 4.44 -10.67 11.87
CA LEU A 28 4.36 -10.84 10.40
C LEU A 28 5.33 -9.93 9.63
N ARG A 29 5.74 -8.80 10.20
CA ARG A 29 6.51 -7.73 9.55
C ARG A 29 7.83 -7.43 10.26
N ALA A 30 8.39 -8.41 10.97
CA ALA A 30 9.59 -8.26 11.79
C ALA A 30 10.77 -7.60 11.05
N SER A 31 10.91 -7.85 9.75
CA SER A 31 11.97 -7.30 8.89
C SER A 31 11.80 -5.83 8.46
N SER A 32 10.65 -5.20 8.72
CA SER A 32 10.33 -3.85 8.18
C SER A 32 9.56 -2.94 9.15
N GLY A 33 9.33 -3.37 10.39
CA GLY A 33 8.66 -2.57 11.43
C GLY A 33 7.14 -2.46 11.31
N GLY A 34 6.53 -2.79 10.15
CA GLY A 34 5.07 -2.91 10.01
C GLY A 34 4.28 -1.59 10.05
N ALA A 35 4.94 -0.44 9.95
CA ALA A 35 4.30 0.88 10.02
C ALA A 35 3.24 1.08 8.93
N VAL A 36 3.57 0.79 7.66
CA VAL A 36 2.64 0.89 6.52
C VAL A 36 1.41 0.02 6.74
N THR A 37 1.61 -1.26 7.10
CA THR A 37 0.51 -2.19 7.35
C THR A 37 -0.41 -1.70 8.48
N SER A 38 0.17 -1.15 9.55
CA SER A 38 -0.60 -0.62 10.68
C SER A 38 -1.43 0.59 10.29
N LEU A 39 -0.85 1.52 9.50
CA LEU A 39 -1.55 2.69 8.99
C LEU A 39 -2.74 2.30 8.11
N LEU A 40 -2.57 1.32 7.23
CA LEU A 40 -3.63 0.84 6.35
C LEU A 40 -4.77 0.16 7.12
N CYS A 41 -4.44 -0.67 8.11
CA CYS A 41 -5.44 -1.27 8.99
C CYS A 41 -6.23 -0.17 9.73
N TYR A 42 -5.54 0.83 10.28
CA TYR A 42 -6.16 1.95 10.97
C TYR A 42 -7.12 2.73 10.06
N LEU A 43 -6.72 3.04 8.82
CA LEU A 43 -7.56 3.77 7.86
C LEU A 43 -8.87 3.03 7.56
N VAL A 44 -8.82 1.71 7.37
CA VAL A 44 -10.01 0.89 7.09
C VAL A 44 -10.87 0.70 8.35
N GLU A 45 -10.26 0.38 9.49
CA GLU A 45 -10.97 0.16 10.76
C GLU A 45 -11.69 1.41 11.26
N LYS A 46 -11.15 2.60 10.98
CA LYS A 46 -11.77 3.89 11.32
C LYS A 46 -12.71 4.42 10.23
N GLY A 47 -12.90 3.69 9.13
CA GLY A 47 -13.77 4.12 8.02
C GLY A 47 -13.26 5.37 7.28
N LEU A 48 -11.95 5.66 7.38
CA LEU A 48 -11.28 6.75 6.67
C LEU A 48 -10.97 6.37 5.22
N SER A 49 -10.85 5.06 4.95
CA SER A 49 -10.69 4.49 3.62
C SER A 49 -11.69 3.35 3.43
N ASP A 50 -12.40 3.34 2.30
CA ASP A 50 -13.36 2.30 1.93
C ASP A 50 -12.64 1.00 1.52
N GLY A 51 -11.40 1.13 1.06
CA GLY A 51 -10.52 0.00 0.78
C GLY A 51 -9.09 0.44 0.50
N VAL A 52 -8.19 -0.54 0.48
CA VAL A 52 -6.79 -0.34 0.13
C VAL A 52 -6.47 -1.11 -1.14
N VAL A 53 -5.87 -0.46 -2.12
CA VAL A 53 -5.35 -1.11 -3.32
C VAL A 53 -3.91 -1.53 -3.07
N VAL A 54 -3.66 -2.83 -3.21
CA VAL A 54 -2.36 -3.46 -2.97
C VAL A 54 -2.04 -4.46 -4.07
N ALA A 55 -0.76 -4.64 -4.33
CA ALA A 55 -0.27 -5.66 -5.25
C ALA A 55 -0.29 -7.05 -4.59
N LYS A 56 -0.84 -8.04 -5.30
CA LYS A 56 -0.80 -9.46 -4.92
C LYS A 56 -0.18 -10.27 -6.05
N ARG A 57 0.80 -11.11 -5.72
CA ARG A 57 1.38 -12.08 -6.66
C ARG A 57 0.34 -13.15 -7.01
N THR A 58 0.20 -13.44 -8.29
CA THR A 58 -0.71 -14.47 -8.81
C THR A 58 0.09 -15.73 -9.18
N LYS A 59 0.94 -15.65 -10.20
CA LYS A 59 1.74 -16.77 -10.72
C LYS A 59 3.10 -16.27 -11.22
N GLY A 60 4.18 -17.01 -10.97
CA GLY A 60 5.50 -16.60 -11.47
C GLY A 60 5.86 -15.19 -11.01
N PHE A 61 6.24 -14.29 -11.91
CA PHE A 61 6.47 -12.87 -11.62
C PHE A 61 5.25 -11.98 -11.90
N GLU A 62 4.09 -12.58 -12.16
CA GLU A 62 2.85 -11.84 -12.38
C GLU A 62 2.17 -11.51 -11.06
N GLY A 63 1.53 -10.35 -11.03
CA GLY A 63 0.59 -10.02 -9.97
C GLY A 63 -0.57 -9.18 -10.47
N GLU A 64 -1.52 -9.03 -9.58
CA GLU A 64 -2.74 -8.26 -9.80
C GLU A 64 -2.89 -7.21 -8.69
N ALA A 65 -3.52 -6.08 -9.04
CA ALA A 65 -3.99 -5.13 -8.04
C ALA A 65 -5.29 -5.69 -7.44
N ILE A 66 -5.34 -5.79 -6.11
CA ILE A 66 -6.53 -6.22 -5.36
C ILE A 66 -6.98 -5.11 -4.42
N VAL A 67 -8.26 -5.15 -4.04
CA VAL A 67 -8.79 -4.31 -2.96
C VAL A 67 -8.87 -5.12 -1.67
N ALA A 68 -8.20 -4.62 -0.64
CA ALA A 68 -8.32 -5.08 0.72
C ALA A 68 -9.20 -4.11 1.52
N CYS A 69 -10.42 -4.53 1.86
CA CYS A 69 -11.37 -3.76 2.67
C CYS A 69 -11.47 -4.23 4.13
N THR A 70 -10.63 -5.18 4.54
CA THR A 70 -10.60 -5.66 5.93
C THR A 70 -9.18 -5.83 6.40
N ARG A 71 -8.97 -5.74 7.72
CA ARG A 71 -7.70 -6.00 8.38
C ARG A 71 -7.07 -7.31 7.91
N GLU A 72 -7.83 -8.39 7.86
CA GLU A 72 -7.36 -9.72 7.46
C GLU A 72 -6.86 -9.73 6.01
N LYS A 73 -7.58 -9.05 5.10
CA LYS A 73 -7.18 -8.93 3.70
C LYS A 73 -5.90 -8.10 3.56
N ILE A 74 -5.77 -7.02 4.34
CA ILE A 74 -4.56 -6.19 4.37
C ILE A 74 -3.37 -7.02 4.86
N LEU A 75 -3.52 -7.78 5.94
CA LEU A 75 -2.46 -8.63 6.48
C LEU A 75 -2.01 -9.72 5.49
N LYS A 76 -2.94 -10.32 4.74
CA LYS A 76 -2.62 -11.31 3.69
C LYS A 76 -1.84 -10.68 2.52
N ALA A 77 -2.12 -9.42 2.21
CA ALA A 77 -1.46 -8.69 1.14
C ALA A 77 -0.13 -8.06 1.57
N ALA A 78 0.08 -7.83 2.86
CA ALA A 78 1.30 -7.24 3.39
C ALA A 78 2.55 -8.06 3.02
N GLY A 79 3.62 -7.37 2.64
CA GLY A 79 4.81 -8.01 2.08
C GLY A 79 5.35 -7.26 0.88
N SER A 80 6.67 -7.19 0.78
CA SER A 80 7.30 -6.82 -0.48
C SER A 80 7.19 -8.01 -1.41
N ARG A 81 6.52 -7.82 -2.56
CA ARG A 81 6.41 -8.85 -3.59
C ARG A 81 6.94 -8.28 -4.89
N TRP A 82 7.94 -8.95 -5.44
CA TRP A 82 8.62 -8.55 -6.67
C TRP A 82 7.88 -9.14 -7.87
N ASN A 83 6.79 -8.50 -8.27
CA ASN A 83 5.97 -8.92 -9.39
C ASN A 83 5.54 -7.74 -10.25
N ILE A 84 5.41 -7.99 -11.56
CA ILE A 84 4.90 -7.03 -12.52
C ILE A 84 3.39 -6.95 -12.35
N VAL A 85 2.88 -5.75 -12.06
CA VAL A 85 1.45 -5.50 -11.90
C VAL A 85 1.03 -4.43 -12.89
N PRO A 86 0.05 -4.68 -13.78
CA PRO A 86 -0.54 -3.65 -14.63
C PRO A 86 -1.43 -2.75 -13.76
N PHE A 87 -0.79 -1.79 -13.08
CA PHE A 87 -1.38 -1.05 -11.96
C PHE A 87 -2.47 -0.07 -12.44
N THR A 88 -2.20 0.75 -13.45
CA THR A 88 -3.12 1.80 -13.94
C THR A 88 -4.43 1.26 -14.52
N THR A 89 -4.36 0.34 -15.48
CA THR A 89 -5.54 -0.15 -16.19
C THR A 89 -6.52 -0.89 -15.28
N ARG A 90 -5.99 -1.63 -14.30
CA ARG A 90 -6.83 -2.37 -13.34
C ARG A 90 -7.30 -1.52 -12.17
N LEU A 91 -6.52 -0.53 -11.73
CA LEU A 91 -6.87 0.31 -10.60
C LEU A 91 -8.21 1.02 -10.81
N LYS A 92 -8.35 1.76 -11.92
CA LYS A 92 -9.58 2.52 -12.23
C LYS A 92 -10.81 1.61 -12.23
N ARG A 93 -10.71 0.52 -13.00
CA ARG A 93 -11.78 -0.48 -13.12
C ARG A 93 -12.19 -1.06 -11.75
N VAL A 94 -11.22 -1.40 -10.92
CA VAL A 94 -11.45 -2.01 -9.61
C VAL A 94 -12.08 -1.03 -8.62
N ILE A 95 -11.71 0.25 -8.67
CA ILE A 95 -12.31 1.32 -7.86
C ILE A 95 -13.77 1.53 -8.28
N GLU A 96 -14.03 1.64 -9.59
CA GLU A 96 -15.36 1.85 -10.16
C GLU A 96 -16.30 0.66 -9.90
N GLU A 97 -15.88 -0.56 -10.22
CA GLU A 97 -16.69 -1.79 -10.03
C GLU A 97 -17.07 -2.02 -8.56
N ARG A 98 -16.26 -1.57 -7.60
CA ARG A 98 -16.54 -1.69 -6.16
C ARG A 98 -17.16 -0.44 -5.54
N GLY A 99 -17.41 0.61 -6.32
CA GLY A 99 -18.01 1.86 -5.84
C GLY A 99 -17.22 2.54 -4.72
N LEU A 100 -15.89 2.40 -4.71
CA LEU A 100 -15.04 2.97 -3.66
C LEU A 100 -14.89 4.48 -3.88
N ARG A 101 -15.02 5.27 -2.82
CA ARG A 101 -14.90 6.74 -2.89
C ARG A 101 -13.61 7.23 -2.25
N ARG A 102 -13.17 6.58 -1.17
CA ARG A 102 -11.94 6.88 -0.44
C ARG A 102 -11.03 5.68 -0.50
N VAL A 103 -9.92 5.80 -1.21
CA VAL A 103 -9.04 4.67 -1.50
C VAL A 103 -7.61 5.02 -1.11
N ALA A 104 -7.03 4.19 -0.25
CA ALA A 104 -5.60 4.19 0.00
C ALA A 104 -4.89 3.30 -1.02
N ILE A 105 -3.74 3.73 -1.52
CA ILE A 105 -2.99 2.99 -2.53
C ILE A 105 -1.57 2.78 -2.03
N VAL A 106 -1.06 1.55 -2.16
CA VAL A 106 0.34 1.24 -1.89
C VAL A 106 1.03 0.92 -3.22
N GLY A 107 2.05 1.70 -3.55
CA GLY A 107 2.82 1.52 -4.78
C GLY A 107 4.27 1.93 -4.62
N LEU A 108 5.09 1.50 -5.57
CA LEU A 108 6.47 1.95 -5.76
C LEU A 108 6.50 3.43 -6.20
N PRO A 109 7.65 4.12 -6.08
CA PRO A 109 7.76 5.52 -6.49
C PRO A 109 7.30 5.78 -7.93
N CYS A 110 7.67 4.91 -8.88
CA CYS A 110 7.23 5.02 -10.27
C CYS A 110 5.71 4.89 -10.41
N GLN A 111 5.05 4.11 -9.55
CA GLN A 111 3.59 3.98 -9.54
C GLN A 111 2.94 5.23 -8.98
N ALA A 112 3.48 5.77 -7.88
CA ALA A 112 2.96 7.00 -7.27
C ALA A 112 3.03 8.23 -8.18
N GLN A 113 3.90 8.24 -9.20
CA GLN A 113 4.03 9.35 -10.14
C GLN A 113 2.89 9.46 -11.17
N PHE A 114 2.16 8.37 -11.44
CA PHE A 114 1.10 8.34 -12.44
C PHE A 114 -0.30 8.07 -11.88
N LEU A 115 -0.41 7.97 -10.54
CA LEU A 115 -1.68 7.92 -9.82
C LEU A 115 -2.28 9.32 -9.71
#